data_AF-X1D9Y4-F1
#
_entry.id   AF-X1D9Y4-F1
#
_cell.length_a   1.000
_cell.length_b   1.000
_cell.length_c   1.000
_cell.angle_alpha   90.00
_cell.angle_beta   90.00
_cell.angle_gamma   90.00
#
_symmetry.space_group_name_H-M   'P 1'
#
loop_
_entity.id
_entity.type
_entity.pdbx_description
1 polymer ?
#
loop_
_entity_poly.entity_id
_entity_poly.type
_entity_poly.pdbx_seq_one_letter_code
_entity_poly.pdbx_strand_id
1 'polypeptide(L)'
;AEAMPVFGTIASHFNDHGVTALYQALLQHFNENNLYGNKDLKPWQTQFENISSKITDTKTFIVPPDRVRYLAEIVNAVKNYQQRAQQQANIARKIQQLQASKQLLQAQKKSTDDIEQLLSEHEDQLTATSKKLLKAWPQLYKDYCADEYIFHVRDREVRTKLFHESLAGLKIPKVALPHYEDDGMTLLWLQQENLPGYFPYTAGVYPFKRESEDPGRMFAGEGDAFRTNRRFKLLSEHSEAKRLSTAFDSVTLYGFDPAERPDIYGKVGNAGVSIATIDDMKALYAGFDLT
;
A
#
# COMPACT_ATOMS: atom_id res chain seq x y z
N ALA A 1 11.41 36.04 41.96
CA ALA A 1 10.40 36.12 40.89
C ALA A 1 9.31 35.13 41.26
N GLU A 2 8.07 35.60 41.48
CA GLU A 2 6.93 34.70 41.68
C GLU A 2 6.81 33.75 40.48
N ALA A 3 6.59 32.46 40.74
CA ALA A 3 6.49 31.45 39.71
C ALA A 3 5.14 31.59 38.99
N MET A 4 5.13 32.30 37.86
CA MET A 4 3.93 32.56 37.04
C MET A 4 3.07 31.29 36.80
N PRO A 5 1.74 31.36 36.88
CA PRO A 5 0.83 30.22 36.69
C PRO A 5 0.61 29.89 35.20
N VAL A 6 1.71 29.67 34.46
CA VAL A 6 1.67 29.32 33.03
C VAL A 6 2.00 27.84 32.85
N PHE A 7 1.13 27.10 32.16
CA PHE A 7 1.24 25.66 31.96
C PHE A 7 1.21 25.31 30.46
N GLY A 8 2.17 24.50 30.01
CA GLY A 8 2.22 23.95 28.66
C GLY A 8 1.54 22.59 28.62
N THR A 9 0.33 22.53 28.05
CA THR A 9 -0.55 21.35 28.07
C THR A 9 -0.84 20.83 26.66
N ILE A 10 -1.12 19.53 26.55
CA ILE A 10 -1.62 18.90 25.32
C ILE A 10 -2.88 18.12 25.65
N ALA A 11 -4.05 18.77 25.56
CA ALA A 11 -5.34 18.16 25.91
C ALA A 11 -5.74 17.00 24.98
N SER A 12 -5.19 16.93 23.77
CA SER A 12 -5.41 15.83 22.83
C SER A 12 -4.64 14.55 23.20
N HIS A 13 -3.69 14.62 24.14
CA HIS A 13 -2.91 13.47 24.58
C HIS A 13 -3.52 12.86 25.83
N PHE A 14 -3.77 11.55 25.80
CA PHE A 14 -4.28 10.82 26.96
C PHE A 14 -3.24 10.85 28.09
N ASN A 15 -3.69 11.17 29.30
CA ASN A 15 -2.84 11.22 30.49
C ASN A 15 -1.64 12.18 30.36
N ASP A 16 -1.84 13.37 29.75
CA ASP A 16 -0.82 14.41 29.64
C ASP A 16 -0.40 14.98 31.01
N HIS A 17 0.91 15.00 31.27
CA HIS A 17 1.47 15.56 32.51
C HIS A 17 1.27 17.07 32.62
N GLY A 18 1.25 17.80 31.50
CA GLY A 18 0.97 19.23 31.49
C GLY A 18 -0.45 19.55 31.98
N VAL A 19 -1.44 18.82 31.46
CA VAL A 19 -2.85 18.90 31.93
C VAL A 19 -2.95 18.52 33.42
N THR A 20 -2.24 17.48 33.85
CA THR A 20 -2.24 17.05 35.26
C THR A 20 -1.65 18.11 36.19
N ALA A 21 -0.55 18.75 35.79
CA ALA A 21 0.05 19.86 36.54
C ALA A 21 -0.90 21.08 36.65
N LEU A 22 -1.61 21.41 35.55
CA LEU A 22 -2.65 22.45 35.56
C LEU A 22 -3.80 22.07 36.50
N TYR A 23 -4.27 20.82 36.45
CA TYR A 23 -5.29 20.29 37.36
C TYR A 23 -4.87 20.43 38.84
N GLN A 24 -3.64 20.05 39.18
CA GLN A 24 -3.13 20.16 40.56
C GLN A 24 -3.05 21.60 41.05
N ALA A 25 -2.64 22.55 40.20
CA ALA A 25 -2.63 23.96 40.53
C ALA A 25 -4.05 24.53 40.73
N LEU A 26 -5.00 24.13 39.87
CA LEU A 26 -6.41 24.50 40.03
C LEU A 26 -6.98 23.90 41.33
N LEU A 27 -6.67 22.65 41.64
CA LEU A 27 -7.09 21.98 42.87
C LEU A 27 -6.61 22.75 44.11
N GLN A 28 -5.33 23.15 44.13
CA GLN A 28 -4.76 23.97 45.20
C GLN A 28 -5.50 25.31 45.32
N HIS A 29 -5.71 26.02 44.21
CA HIS A 29 -6.40 27.30 44.20
C HIS A 29 -7.85 27.18 44.70
N PHE A 30 -8.56 26.13 44.32
CA PHE A 30 -9.93 25.88 44.77
C PHE A 30 -9.99 25.62 46.28
N ASN A 31 -9.03 24.87 46.82
CA ASN A 31 -8.94 24.59 48.25
C ASN A 31 -8.58 25.85 49.05
N GLU A 32 -7.60 26.64 48.60
CA GLU A 32 -7.18 27.88 49.28
C GLU A 32 -8.31 28.94 49.32
N ASN A 33 -9.14 28.98 48.28
CA ASN A 33 -10.25 29.94 48.16
C ASN A 33 -11.60 29.39 48.64
N ASN A 34 -11.63 28.19 49.24
CA ASN A 34 -12.85 27.53 49.73
C ASN A 34 -13.97 27.41 48.66
N LEU A 35 -13.60 27.14 47.41
CA LEU A 35 -14.53 27.11 46.26
C LEU A 35 -15.32 25.80 46.11
N TYR A 36 -15.28 24.91 47.10
CA TYR A 36 -15.95 23.60 47.09
C TYR A 36 -17.42 23.63 47.58
N GLY A 37 -18.04 24.82 47.63
CA GLY A 37 -19.50 25.02 47.70
C GLY A 37 -20.18 24.76 49.06
N ASN A 38 -19.59 23.93 49.93
CA ASN A 38 -20.10 23.64 51.27
C ASN A 38 -18.95 23.65 52.29
N LYS A 39 -19.07 24.46 53.35
CA LYS A 39 -18.05 24.64 54.39
C LYS A 39 -17.78 23.38 55.22
N ASP A 40 -18.69 22.40 55.19
CA ASP A 40 -18.57 21.13 55.89
C ASP A 40 -17.86 20.03 55.07
N LEU A 41 -17.57 20.30 53.79
CA LEU A 41 -16.81 19.39 52.94
C LEU A 41 -15.31 19.54 53.17
N LYS A 42 -14.60 18.41 53.16
CA LYS A 42 -13.13 18.37 53.26
C LYS A 42 -12.49 18.93 51.97
N PRO A 43 -11.26 19.49 52.05
CA PRO A 43 -10.50 19.88 50.87
C PRO A 43 -10.39 18.72 49.86
N TRP A 44 -10.51 19.04 48.57
CA TRP A 44 -10.40 18.04 47.52
C TRP A 44 -8.97 17.48 47.46
N GLN A 45 -8.86 16.17 47.32
CA GLN A 45 -7.58 15.45 47.25
C GLN A 45 -7.39 14.83 45.86
N THR A 46 -6.15 14.80 45.39
CA THR A 46 -5.75 14.11 44.15
C THR A 46 -5.21 12.72 44.47
N GLN A 47 -5.48 11.76 43.58
CA GLN A 47 -4.83 10.44 43.58
C GLN A 47 -3.62 10.37 42.63
N PHE A 48 -3.42 11.39 41.80
CA PHE A 48 -2.27 11.49 40.90
C PHE A 48 -1.01 11.89 41.66
N GLU A 49 0.13 11.36 41.22
CA GLU A 49 1.45 11.77 41.70
C GLU A 49 1.69 13.27 41.47
N ASN A 50 2.42 13.91 42.40
CA ASN A 50 2.68 15.34 42.33
C ASN A 50 3.65 15.66 41.18
N ILE A 51 3.22 16.50 40.23
CA ILE A 51 4.01 16.87 39.06
C ILE A 51 4.61 18.26 39.28
N SER A 52 5.93 18.32 39.40
CA SER A 52 6.67 19.58 39.60
C SER A 52 6.87 20.38 38.30
N SER A 53 6.81 19.71 37.15
CA SER A 53 6.96 20.35 35.83
C SER A 53 5.66 21.04 35.39
N LYS A 54 5.77 22.28 34.90
CA LYS A 54 4.64 23.01 34.27
C LYS A 54 4.55 22.79 32.76
N ILE A 55 5.40 21.94 32.19
CA ILE A 55 5.39 21.58 30.76
C ILE A 55 5.14 20.09 30.60
N THR A 56 4.40 19.74 29.55
CA THR A 56 4.33 18.36 29.07
C THR A 56 5.73 17.81 28.75
N ASP A 57 5.95 16.58 29.15
CA ASP A 57 7.12 15.77 28.80
C ASP A 57 6.84 14.83 27.62
N THR A 58 5.59 14.77 27.16
CA THR A 58 5.15 13.87 26.11
C THR A 58 5.69 14.34 24.76
N LYS A 59 6.52 13.50 24.14
CA LYS A 59 7.09 13.71 22.79
C LYS A 59 6.75 12.55 21.85
N THR A 60 5.49 12.15 21.82
CA THR A 60 5.05 11.08 20.92
C THR A 60 4.62 11.68 19.57
N PHE A 61 5.50 11.62 18.58
CA PHE A 61 5.18 12.01 17.20
C PHE A 61 4.86 10.76 16.37
N ILE A 62 3.68 10.71 15.74
CA ILE A 62 3.39 9.70 14.72
C ILE A 62 4.17 10.02 13.43
N VAL A 63 4.14 11.30 13.02
CA VAL A 63 4.94 11.84 11.92
C VAL A 63 5.82 12.94 12.50
N PRO A 64 7.16 12.82 12.38
CA PRO A 64 8.05 13.82 12.96
C PRO A 64 7.95 15.15 12.18
N PRO A 65 8.20 16.31 12.83
CA PRO A 65 8.00 17.63 12.24
C PRO A 65 8.76 17.89 10.93
N ASP A 66 9.94 17.29 10.78
CA ASP A 66 10.78 17.36 9.57
C ASP A 66 10.19 16.58 8.39
N ARG A 67 9.24 15.67 8.63
CA ARG A 67 8.59 14.85 7.59
C ARG A 67 7.16 15.26 7.28
N VAL A 68 6.65 16.37 7.81
CA VAL A 68 5.25 16.81 7.61
C VAL A 68 4.87 16.96 6.13
N ARG A 69 5.85 17.21 5.24
CA ARG A 69 5.64 17.39 3.80
C ARG A 69 5.84 16.12 2.95
N TYR A 70 5.92 14.93 3.56
CA TYR A 70 6.16 13.66 2.87
C TYR A 70 5.21 13.40 1.68
N LEU A 71 3.93 13.79 1.76
CA LEU A 71 3.00 13.65 0.63
C LEU A 71 3.38 14.53 -0.56
N ALA A 72 3.89 15.74 -0.32
CA ALA A 72 4.38 16.61 -1.39
C ALA A 72 5.66 16.04 -2.02
N GLU A 73 6.53 15.44 -1.22
CA GLU A 73 7.73 14.72 -1.71
C GLU A 73 7.35 13.55 -2.60
N ILE A 74 6.33 12.76 -2.22
CA ILE A 74 5.80 11.64 -3.04
C ILE A 74 5.26 12.16 -4.37
N VAL A 75 4.45 13.23 -4.36
CA VAL A 75 3.92 13.82 -5.60
C VAL A 75 5.05 14.31 -6.51
N ASN A 76 6.06 14.98 -5.94
CA ASN A 76 7.21 15.44 -6.71
C ASN A 76 8.02 14.27 -7.27
N ALA A 77 8.21 13.19 -6.50
CA ALA A 77 8.91 12.00 -6.96
C ALA A 77 8.21 11.37 -8.19
N VAL A 78 6.88 11.25 -8.17
CA VAL A 78 6.10 10.72 -9.30
C VAL A 78 6.17 11.64 -10.52
N LYS A 79 5.99 12.95 -10.34
CA LYS A 79 6.09 13.92 -11.45
C LYS A 79 7.47 13.94 -12.08
N ASN A 80 8.53 13.94 -11.26
CA ASN A 80 9.90 13.89 -11.72
C ASN A 80 10.18 12.58 -12.48
N TYR A 81 9.62 11.45 -12.03
CA TYR A 81 9.72 10.19 -12.74
C TYR A 81 9.08 10.26 -14.14
N GLN A 82 7.84 10.76 -14.24
CA GLN A 82 7.13 10.90 -15.51
C GLN A 82 7.86 11.85 -16.48
N GLN A 83 8.32 13.00 -15.98
CA GLN A 83 9.09 13.96 -16.77
C GLN A 83 10.39 13.35 -17.30
N ARG A 84 11.13 12.65 -16.43
CA ARG A 84 12.36 11.94 -16.84
C ARG A 84 12.05 10.86 -17.88
N ALA A 85 10.98 10.10 -17.71
CA ALA A 85 10.60 9.08 -18.68
C ALA A 85 10.32 9.68 -20.07
N GLN A 86 9.58 10.78 -20.12
CA GLN A 86 9.32 11.51 -21.37
C GLN A 86 10.59 12.08 -22.01
N GLN A 87 11.49 12.64 -21.20
CA GLN A 87 12.78 13.15 -21.68
C GLN A 87 13.63 12.03 -22.28
N GLN A 88 13.73 10.90 -21.59
CA GLN A 88 14.51 9.73 -22.03
C GLN A 88 13.92 9.09 -23.28
N ALA A 89 12.59 9.00 -23.38
CA ALA A 89 11.88 8.56 -24.59
C ALA A 89 12.19 9.46 -25.79
N ASN A 90 12.20 10.79 -25.60
CA ASN A 90 12.54 11.73 -26.67
C ASN A 90 14.00 11.60 -27.13
N ILE A 91 14.93 11.33 -26.20
CA ILE A 91 16.34 11.05 -26.55
C ILE A 91 16.46 9.76 -27.35
N ALA A 92 15.81 8.67 -26.91
CA ALA A 92 15.81 7.39 -27.61
C ALA A 92 15.28 7.51 -29.05
N ARG A 93 14.17 8.24 -29.24
CA ARG A 93 13.63 8.54 -30.58
C ARG A 93 14.65 9.25 -31.48
N LYS A 94 15.35 10.27 -30.95
CA LYS A 94 16.36 11.01 -31.71
C LYS A 94 17.53 10.11 -32.10
N ILE A 95 18.01 9.28 -31.18
CA ILE A 95 19.08 8.29 -31.44
C ILE A 95 18.68 7.38 -32.60
N GLN A 96 17.48 6.79 -32.53
CA GLN A 96 16.97 5.91 -33.57
C GLN A 96 16.88 6.62 -34.93
N GLN A 97 16.34 7.85 -34.96
CA GLN A 97 16.22 8.64 -36.19
C GLN A 97 17.58 9.02 -36.79
N LEU A 98 18.56 9.38 -35.96
CA LEU A 98 19.93 9.66 -36.40
C LEU A 98 20.59 8.40 -36.95
N GLN A 99 20.42 7.24 -36.30
CA GLN A 99 20.95 5.95 -36.79
C GLN A 99 20.34 5.56 -38.15
N ALA A 100 19.02 5.68 -38.30
CA ALA A 100 18.34 5.44 -39.57
C ALA A 100 18.84 6.39 -40.67
N SER A 101 18.99 7.68 -40.35
CA SER A 101 19.49 8.69 -41.29
C SER A 101 20.94 8.42 -41.70
N LYS A 102 21.80 8.03 -40.75
CA LYS A 102 23.17 7.60 -41.01
C LYS A 102 23.22 6.44 -41.99
N GLN A 103 22.40 5.41 -41.78
CA GLN A 103 22.33 4.25 -42.68
C GLN A 103 21.93 4.65 -44.12
N LEU A 104 20.95 5.55 -44.27
CA LEU A 104 20.52 6.05 -45.57
C LEU A 104 21.63 6.84 -46.30
N LEU A 105 22.38 7.67 -45.59
CA LEU A 105 23.51 8.42 -46.17
C LEU A 105 24.67 7.49 -46.54
N GLN A 106 24.99 6.51 -45.69
CA GLN A 106 26.03 5.51 -45.95
C GLN A 106 25.71 4.69 -47.20
N ALA A 107 24.45 4.30 -47.39
CA ALA A 107 24.00 3.60 -48.59
C ALA A 107 24.23 4.42 -49.88
N GLN A 108 24.22 5.75 -49.78
CA GLN A 108 24.51 6.67 -50.89
C GLN A 108 25.97 7.15 -50.92
N LYS A 109 26.85 6.60 -50.07
CA LYS A 109 28.26 7.01 -49.93
C LYS A 109 28.45 8.51 -49.64
N LYS A 110 27.53 9.11 -48.88
CA LYS A 110 27.63 10.50 -48.42
C LYS A 110 28.31 10.57 -47.05
N SER A 111 28.87 11.73 -46.70
CA SER A 111 29.45 11.95 -45.35
C SER A 111 28.38 11.83 -44.26
N THR A 112 28.78 11.30 -43.11
CA THR A 112 27.93 11.11 -41.93
C THR A 112 28.50 11.75 -40.67
N ASP A 113 29.55 12.56 -40.78
CA ASP A 113 30.33 13.06 -39.63
C ASP A 113 29.47 13.86 -38.65
N ASP A 114 28.63 14.77 -39.16
CA ASP A 114 27.71 15.57 -38.34
C ASP A 114 26.67 14.68 -37.61
N ILE A 115 26.19 13.62 -38.27
CA ILE A 115 25.23 12.68 -37.67
C ILE A 115 25.90 11.83 -36.61
N GLU A 116 27.14 11.39 -36.83
CA GLU A 116 27.91 10.62 -35.85
C GLU A 116 28.20 11.43 -34.60
N GLN A 117 28.54 12.71 -34.76
CA GLN A 117 28.71 13.62 -33.64
C GLN A 117 27.40 13.76 -32.84
N LEU A 118 26.29 14.10 -33.52
CA LEU A 118 24.99 14.24 -32.86
C LEU A 118 24.52 12.93 -32.20
N LEU A 119 24.81 11.79 -32.80
CA LEU A 119 24.47 10.48 -32.26
C LEU A 119 25.22 10.24 -30.94
N SER A 120 26.54 10.46 -30.92
CA SER A 120 27.34 10.31 -29.70
C SER A 120 26.83 11.23 -28.58
N GLU A 121 26.52 12.48 -28.89
CA GLU A 121 26.00 13.45 -27.91
C GLU A 121 24.68 13.01 -27.26
N HIS A 122 23.79 12.38 -28.04
CA HIS A 122 22.50 11.91 -27.52
C HIS A 122 22.62 10.56 -26.80
N GLU A 123 23.49 9.68 -27.27
CA GLU A 123 23.77 8.40 -26.60
C GLU A 123 24.30 8.60 -25.17
N ASP A 124 25.09 9.64 -24.93
CA ASP A 124 25.58 9.98 -23.58
C ASP A 124 24.49 10.50 -22.64
N GLN A 125 23.42 11.11 -23.17
CA GLN A 125 22.29 11.62 -22.38
C GLN A 125 21.31 10.51 -21.95
N LEU A 126 21.37 9.35 -22.61
CA LEU A 126 20.52 8.22 -22.28
C LEU A 126 21.04 7.51 -21.02
N THR A 127 20.18 7.41 -20.01
CA THR A 127 20.57 6.86 -18.70
C THR A 127 20.84 5.35 -18.80
N ALA A 128 21.70 4.82 -17.91
CA ALA A 128 22.06 3.40 -17.91
C ALA A 128 20.82 2.47 -17.83
N THR A 129 19.81 2.84 -17.04
CA THR A 129 18.55 2.10 -16.94
C THR A 129 17.79 2.09 -18.26
N SER A 130 17.66 3.24 -18.93
CA SER A 130 17.01 3.34 -20.25
C SER A 130 17.73 2.50 -21.31
N LYS A 131 19.08 2.57 -21.34
CA LYS A 131 19.92 1.73 -22.21
C LYS A 131 19.67 0.25 -21.97
N LYS A 132 19.60 -0.17 -20.70
CA LYS A 132 19.34 -1.57 -20.33
C LYS A 132 17.95 -2.04 -20.77
N LEU A 133 16.92 -1.20 -20.60
CA LEU A 133 15.55 -1.52 -21.01
C LEU A 133 15.45 -1.73 -22.53
N LEU A 134 15.92 -0.77 -23.33
CA LEU A 134 15.91 -0.88 -24.79
C LEU A 134 16.73 -2.07 -25.29
N LYS A 135 17.91 -2.31 -24.70
CA LYS A 135 18.75 -3.46 -25.06
C LYS A 135 18.08 -4.81 -24.75
N ALA A 136 17.32 -4.90 -23.66
CA ALA A 136 16.66 -6.15 -23.25
C ALA A 136 15.33 -6.41 -23.99
N TRP A 137 14.68 -5.35 -24.48
CA TRP A 137 13.34 -5.44 -25.09
C TRP A 137 13.22 -6.47 -26.23
N PRO A 138 14.13 -6.53 -27.23
CA PRO A 138 13.98 -7.49 -28.33
C PRO A 138 13.99 -8.95 -27.87
N GLN A 139 14.77 -9.28 -26.83
CA GLN A 139 14.79 -10.63 -26.28
C GLN A 139 13.52 -10.90 -25.47
N LEU A 140 13.12 -9.94 -24.63
CA LEU A 140 11.90 -10.05 -23.83
C LEU A 140 10.66 -10.22 -24.70
N TYR A 141 10.57 -9.47 -25.81
CA TYR A 141 9.50 -9.60 -26.79
C TYR A 141 9.44 -11.02 -27.37
N LYS A 142 10.60 -11.59 -27.76
CA LYS A 142 10.68 -12.96 -28.27
C LYS A 142 10.26 -13.98 -27.22
N ASP A 143 10.70 -13.82 -25.98
CA ASP A 143 10.37 -14.72 -24.88
C ASP A 143 8.85 -14.75 -24.62
N TYR A 144 8.18 -13.60 -24.75
CA TYR A 144 6.72 -13.49 -24.59
C TYR A 144 5.91 -13.94 -25.82
N CYS A 145 6.57 -14.18 -26.96
CA CYS A 145 5.97 -14.77 -28.15
C CYS A 145 6.16 -16.30 -28.24
N ALA A 146 6.94 -16.90 -27.33
CA ALA A 146 7.12 -18.34 -27.24
C ALA A 146 5.86 -19.04 -26.68
N ASP A 147 5.70 -20.35 -26.87
CA ASP A 147 4.53 -21.07 -26.33
C ASP A 147 4.54 -21.12 -24.78
N GLU A 148 5.73 -21.11 -24.17
CA GLU A 148 5.93 -21.14 -22.72
C GLU A 148 6.96 -20.12 -22.25
N TYR A 149 6.76 -19.59 -21.06
CA TYR A 149 7.72 -18.75 -20.35
C TYR A 149 8.19 -19.42 -19.07
N ILE A 150 9.50 -19.42 -18.86
CA ILE A 150 10.15 -20.05 -17.71
C ILE A 150 10.72 -18.95 -16.83
N PHE A 151 10.28 -18.89 -15.57
CA PHE A 151 10.82 -17.97 -14.58
C PHE A 151 11.08 -18.68 -13.25
N HIS A 152 12.05 -18.16 -12.51
CA HIS A 152 12.47 -18.74 -11.23
C HIS A 152 11.81 -17.98 -10.08
N VAL A 153 11.11 -18.70 -9.21
CA VAL A 153 10.58 -18.18 -7.96
C VAL A 153 11.33 -18.85 -6.81
N ARG A 154 12.28 -18.12 -6.21
CA ARG A 154 13.25 -18.69 -5.26
C ARG A 154 14.00 -19.85 -5.95
N ASP A 155 13.96 -21.05 -5.38
CA ASP A 155 14.65 -22.24 -5.91
C ASP A 155 13.76 -23.10 -6.84
N ARG A 156 12.60 -22.60 -7.26
CA ARG A 156 11.65 -23.34 -8.10
C ARG A 156 11.52 -22.72 -9.48
N GLU A 157 11.72 -23.55 -10.50
CA GLU A 157 11.39 -23.22 -11.88
C GLU A 157 9.87 -23.30 -12.08
N VAL A 158 9.28 -22.22 -12.57
CA VAL A 158 7.85 -22.15 -12.91
C VAL A 158 7.73 -21.99 -14.42
N ARG A 159 7.08 -22.95 -15.05
CA ARG A 159 6.74 -22.91 -16.48
C ARG A 159 5.30 -22.47 -16.64
N THR A 160 5.06 -21.48 -17.48
CA THR A 160 3.72 -20.95 -17.74
C THR A 160 3.47 -20.90 -19.24
N LYS A 161 2.38 -21.54 -19.69
CA LYS A 161 1.90 -21.42 -21.06
C LYS A 161 1.47 -19.97 -21.33
N LEU A 162 1.89 -19.40 -22.45
CA LEU A 162 1.60 -18.00 -22.78
C LEU A 162 0.34 -17.78 -23.57
N PHE A 163 -0.28 -18.84 -24.08
CA PHE A 163 -1.48 -18.76 -24.91
C PHE A 163 -2.61 -19.63 -24.36
N HIS A 164 -3.83 -19.15 -24.55
CA HIS A 164 -5.04 -19.94 -24.42
C HIS A 164 -5.67 -20.10 -25.82
N GLU A 165 -5.97 -21.33 -26.20
CA GLU A 165 -6.64 -21.59 -27.48
C GLU A 165 -8.15 -21.51 -27.28
N SER A 166 -8.81 -20.66 -28.07
CA SER A 166 -10.27 -20.53 -28.04
C SER A 166 -10.95 -21.72 -28.71
N LEU A 167 -12.27 -21.85 -28.54
CA LEU A 167 -13.08 -22.87 -29.24
C LEU A 167 -12.99 -22.77 -30.78
N ALA A 168 -12.59 -21.62 -31.31
CA ALA A 168 -12.39 -21.40 -32.75
C ALA A 168 -10.94 -21.67 -33.22
N GLY A 169 -10.06 -22.15 -32.34
CA GLY A 169 -8.65 -22.40 -32.64
C GLY A 169 -7.76 -21.15 -32.63
N LEU A 170 -8.23 -20.03 -32.09
CA LEU A 170 -7.43 -18.80 -31.99
C LEU A 170 -6.51 -18.88 -30.77
N LYS A 171 -5.19 -18.70 -30.98
CA LYS A 171 -4.22 -18.52 -29.89
C LYS A 171 -4.34 -17.10 -29.30
N ILE A 172 -4.91 -16.99 -28.11
CA ILE A 172 -5.07 -15.72 -27.38
C ILE A 172 -3.91 -15.58 -26.38
N PRO A 173 -3.05 -14.56 -26.48
CA PRO A 173 -1.94 -14.38 -25.55
C PRO A 173 -2.45 -14.00 -24.15
N LYS A 174 -1.79 -14.51 -23.11
CA LYS A 174 -2.02 -14.09 -21.71
C LYS A 174 -1.59 -12.64 -21.50
N VAL A 175 -0.56 -12.18 -22.21
CA VAL A 175 -0.07 -10.79 -22.19
C VAL A 175 0.15 -10.33 -23.62
N ALA A 176 -0.58 -9.31 -24.06
CA ALA A 176 -0.43 -8.72 -25.39
C ALA A 176 0.69 -7.68 -25.39
N LEU A 177 1.58 -7.76 -26.38
CA LEU A 177 2.72 -6.84 -26.52
C LEU A 177 2.41 -5.71 -27.51
N PRO A 178 2.93 -4.50 -27.28
CA PRO A 178 2.87 -3.43 -28.27
C PRO A 178 3.76 -3.75 -29.48
N HIS A 179 3.34 -3.28 -30.65
CA HIS A 179 4.10 -3.40 -31.92
C HIS A 179 4.66 -2.04 -32.33
N TYR A 180 5.38 -1.38 -31.41
CA TYR A 180 5.97 -0.08 -31.69
C TYR A 180 7.26 -0.24 -32.51
N GLU A 181 7.38 0.57 -33.56
CA GLU A 181 8.62 0.70 -34.31
C GLU A 181 9.53 1.80 -33.74
N ASP A 182 8.98 2.77 -33.01
CA ASP A 182 9.73 3.87 -32.40
C ASP A 182 10.32 3.46 -31.03
N ASP A 183 11.64 3.58 -30.89
CA ASP A 183 12.34 3.31 -29.63
C ASP A 183 11.91 4.27 -28.52
N GLY A 184 11.49 5.50 -28.87
CA GLY A 184 10.94 6.45 -27.92
C GLY A 184 9.60 5.99 -27.33
N MET A 185 8.69 5.47 -28.16
CA MET A 185 7.42 4.89 -27.69
C MET A 185 7.66 3.63 -26.87
N THR A 186 8.55 2.75 -27.33
CA THR A 186 8.95 1.53 -26.61
C THR A 186 9.50 1.86 -25.22
N LEU A 187 10.45 2.79 -25.12
CA LEU A 187 11.03 3.17 -23.84
C LEU A 187 10.01 3.82 -22.89
N LEU A 188 9.16 4.70 -23.42
CA LEU A 188 8.12 5.36 -22.61
C LEU A 188 7.18 4.31 -22.00
N TRP A 189 6.72 3.36 -22.81
CA TRP A 189 5.86 2.27 -22.38
C TRP A 189 6.55 1.37 -21.35
N LEU A 190 7.81 0.97 -21.59
CA LEU A 190 8.60 0.18 -20.64
C LEU A 190 8.83 0.89 -19.28
N GLN A 191 8.78 2.21 -19.24
CA GLN A 191 8.94 2.99 -18.01
C GLN A 191 7.61 3.27 -17.32
N GLN A 192 6.51 3.47 -18.05
CA GLN A 192 5.23 3.85 -17.44
C GLN A 192 4.27 2.68 -17.23
N GLU A 193 4.26 1.71 -18.15
CA GLU A 193 3.20 0.70 -18.27
C GLU A 193 3.77 -0.68 -18.65
N ASN A 194 4.97 -0.98 -18.17
CA ASN A 194 5.69 -2.22 -18.47
C ASN A 194 4.84 -3.49 -18.25
N LEU A 195 5.35 -4.61 -18.74
CA LEU A 195 4.76 -5.94 -18.55
C LEU A 195 4.44 -6.20 -17.07
N PRO A 196 3.38 -6.98 -16.77
CA PRO A 196 3.11 -7.43 -15.41
C PRO A 196 4.37 -8.06 -14.78
N GLY A 197 4.62 -7.81 -13.51
CA GLY A 197 5.82 -8.29 -12.81
C GLY A 197 7.10 -7.49 -13.10
N TYR A 198 7.04 -6.43 -13.90
CA TYR A 198 8.15 -5.50 -14.11
C TYR A 198 7.78 -4.11 -13.61
N PHE A 199 8.75 -3.41 -13.02
CA PHE A 199 8.57 -2.02 -12.60
C PHE A 199 8.08 -1.16 -13.78
N PRO A 200 7.08 -0.26 -13.57
CA PRO A 200 6.49 0.16 -12.29
C PRO A 200 5.28 -0.69 -11.82
N TYR A 201 5.11 -1.89 -12.38
CA TYR A 201 4.08 -2.87 -12.01
C TYR A 201 2.65 -2.42 -12.33
N THR A 202 2.49 -1.47 -13.26
CA THR A 202 1.20 -0.90 -13.66
C THR A 202 0.21 -1.98 -14.10
N ALA A 203 0.67 -2.96 -14.87
CA ALA A 203 -0.18 -4.06 -15.35
C ALA A 203 -0.29 -5.24 -14.35
N GLY A 204 0.34 -5.15 -13.18
CA GLY A 204 0.32 -6.18 -12.14
C GLY A 204 1.68 -6.40 -11.50
N VAL A 205 1.68 -6.83 -10.24
CA VAL A 205 2.91 -7.09 -9.45
C VAL A 205 3.54 -8.45 -9.75
N TYR A 206 2.84 -9.34 -10.45
CA TYR A 206 3.32 -10.67 -10.84
C TYR A 206 3.32 -10.81 -12.37
N PRO A 207 4.27 -11.56 -12.94
CA PRO A 207 4.32 -11.80 -14.40
C PRO A 207 3.05 -12.43 -14.97
N PHE A 208 2.47 -13.38 -14.23
CA PHE A 208 1.23 -14.06 -14.60
C PHE A 208 0.33 -14.24 -13.38
N LYS A 209 -0.98 -14.35 -13.64
CA LYS A 209 -1.96 -14.74 -12.61
C LYS A 209 -1.68 -16.17 -12.16
N ARG A 210 -2.01 -16.48 -10.90
CA ARG A 210 -1.96 -17.87 -10.38
C ARG A 210 -2.99 -18.72 -11.13
N GLU A 211 -2.62 -19.95 -11.49
CA GLU A 211 -3.52 -20.89 -12.16
C GLU A 211 -4.38 -21.68 -11.17
N SER A 212 -3.85 -21.97 -9.97
CA SER A 212 -4.49 -22.85 -8.98
C SER A 212 -5.29 -22.13 -7.89
N GLU A 213 -5.11 -20.82 -7.73
CA GLU A 213 -5.75 -20.06 -6.66
C GLU A 213 -6.49 -18.86 -7.24
N ASP A 214 -7.81 -19.00 -7.37
CA ASP A 214 -8.70 -17.90 -7.70
C ASP A 214 -8.58 -16.81 -6.61
N PRO A 215 -8.46 -15.52 -6.97
CA PRO A 215 -8.42 -14.43 -6.00
C PRO A 215 -9.67 -14.35 -5.11
N GLY A 216 -10.77 -14.99 -5.50
CA GLY A 216 -12.03 -15.09 -4.77
C GLY A 216 -11.82 -15.26 -3.27
N ARG A 217 -12.40 -14.34 -2.50
CA ARG A 217 -12.34 -14.33 -1.04
C ARG A 217 -13.74 -14.08 -0.53
N MET A 218 -14.34 -15.13 0.03
CA MET A 218 -15.76 -15.10 0.37
C MET A 218 -15.96 -14.38 1.71
N PHE A 219 -16.70 -13.27 1.66
CA PHE A 219 -17.05 -12.46 2.81
C PHE A 219 -18.25 -13.07 3.54
N ALA A 220 -18.09 -13.36 4.83
CA ALA A 220 -19.18 -13.86 5.67
C ALA A 220 -19.03 -13.42 7.13
N GLY A 221 -20.17 -13.25 7.78
CA GLY A 221 -20.27 -12.91 9.19
C GLY A 221 -21.71 -12.58 9.51
N GLU A 222 -22.35 -13.41 10.34
CA GLU A 222 -23.74 -13.22 10.73
C GLU A 222 -24.04 -14.06 11.97
N GLY A 223 -24.63 -13.46 13.01
CA GLY A 223 -25.03 -14.15 14.24
C GLY A 223 -23.82 -14.53 15.10
N ASP A 224 -23.81 -15.74 15.63
CA ASP A 224 -22.73 -16.25 16.45
C ASP A 224 -21.58 -16.87 15.63
N ALA A 225 -20.48 -17.18 16.34
CA ALA A 225 -19.31 -17.85 15.79
C ALA A 225 -19.68 -19.14 15.03
N PHE A 226 -20.61 -19.93 15.57
CA PHE A 226 -21.01 -21.22 15.03
C PHE A 226 -21.73 -21.08 13.69
N ARG A 227 -22.65 -20.12 13.56
CA ARG A 227 -23.38 -19.88 12.30
C ARG A 227 -22.44 -19.39 11.21
N THR A 228 -21.53 -18.49 11.55
CA THR A 228 -20.53 -17.98 10.59
C THR A 228 -19.55 -19.08 10.18
N ASN A 229 -19.10 -19.94 11.11
CA ASN A 229 -18.29 -21.10 10.79
C ASN A 229 -18.97 -22.04 9.78
N ARG A 230 -20.27 -22.35 9.98
CA ARG A 230 -21.06 -23.14 9.01
C ARG A 230 -21.07 -22.48 7.63
N ARG A 231 -21.20 -21.15 7.58
CA ARG A 231 -21.17 -20.41 6.32
C ARG A 231 -19.79 -20.45 5.66
N PHE A 232 -18.70 -20.33 6.42
CA PHE A 232 -17.35 -20.49 5.84
C PHE A 232 -17.14 -21.87 5.24
N LYS A 233 -17.59 -22.93 5.91
CA LYS A 233 -17.50 -24.30 5.40
C LYS A 233 -18.27 -24.45 4.09
N LEU A 234 -19.49 -23.95 4.03
CA LEU A 234 -20.30 -23.94 2.81
C LEU A 234 -19.64 -23.17 1.66
N LEU A 235 -19.20 -21.93 1.90
CA LEU A 235 -18.67 -21.06 0.85
C LEU A 235 -17.33 -21.54 0.29
N SER A 236 -16.59 -22.31 1.08
CA SER A 236 -15.27 -22.81 0.69
C SER A 236 -15.30 -24.28 0.31
N GLU A 237 -16.44 -24.97 0.35
CA GLU A 237 -16.54 -26.44 0.20
C GLU A 237 -15.79 -26.98 -1.01
N HIS A 238 -16.01 -26.37 -2.18
CA HIS A 238 -15.44 -26.82 -3.46
C HIS A 238 -14.15 -26.10 -3.85
N SER A 239 -13.63 -25.21 -3.01
CA SER A 239 -12.36 -24.52 -3.27
C SER A 239 -11.21 -25.28 -2.62
N GLU A 240 -10.17 -25.62 -3.38
CA GLU A 240 -8.94 -26.18 -2.81
C GLU A 240 -8.27 -25.18 -1.87
N ALA A 241 -8.17 -23.91 -2.28
CA ALA A 241 -7.68 -22.82 -1.45
C ALA A 241 -8.80 -22.21 -0.59
N LYS A 242 -8.70 -22.34 0.74
CA LYS A 242 -9.66 -21.78 1.69
C LYS A 242 -9.33 -20.32 2.02
N ARG A 243 -9.92 -19.37 1.28
CA ARG A 243 -9.70 -17.91 1.46
C ARG A 243 -10.89 -17.25 2.15
N LEU A 244 -10.85 -17.19 3.47
CA LEU A 244 -11.93 -16.63 4.28
C LEU A 244 -11.82 -15.09 4.41
N SER A 245 -12.95 -14.43 4.62
CA SER A 245 -13.04 -13.02 5.02
C SER A 245 -14.18 -12.82 5.99
N THR A 246 -13.85 -12.31 7.17
CA THR A 246 -14.77 -12.24 8.32
C THR A 246 -15.35 -10.85 8.47
N ALA A 247 -16.68 -10.77 8.60
CA ALA A 247 -17.40 -9.55 8.96
C ALA A 247 -17.78 -9.61 10.44
N PHE A 248 -17.31 -8.67 11.28
CA PHE A 248 -17.72 -8.58 12.68
C PHE A 248 -18.94 -7.69 12.86
N ASP A 249 -19.77 -7.97 13.86
CA ASP A 249 -20.90 -7.12 14.20
C ASP A 249 -20.43 -5.75 14.75
N SER A 250 -21.35 -4.78 14.84
CA SER A 250 -21.00 -3.45 15.35
C SER A 250 -20.58 -3.45 16.83
N VAL A 251 -20.91 -4.47 17.62
CA VAL A 251 -20.59 -4.53 19.05
C VAL A 251 -19.11 -4.89 19.21
N THR A 252 -18.68 -5.96 18.54
CA THR A 252 -17.29 -6.39 18.43
C THR A 252 -16.42 -5.33 17.75
N LEU A 253 -16.89 -4.66 16.68
CA LEU A 253 -16.10 -3.62 15.99
C LEU A 253 -15.73 -2.43 16.87
N TYR A 254 -16.52 -2.16 17.91
CA TYR A 254 -16.27 -1.08 18.87
C TYR A 254 -15.59 -1.57 20.16
N GLY A 255 -15.24 -2.86 20.24
CA GLY A 255 -14.57 -3.44 21.41
C GLY A 255 -15.46 -3.55 22.65
N PHE A 256 -16.77 -3.70 22.46
CA PHE A 256 -17.70 -3.97 23.55
C PHE A 256 -18.06 -5.45 23.64
N ASP A 257 -18.37 -5.89 24.85
CA ASP A 257 -19.03 -7.17 25.07
C ASP A 257 -20.54 -7.06 24.77
N PRO A 258 -21.18 -8.15 24.32
CA PRO A 258 -22.64 -8.20 24.19
C PRO A 258 -23.29 -8.01 25.56
N ALA A 259 -24.41 -7.28 25.60
CA ALA A 259 -25.11 -6.96 26.84
C ALA A 259 -26.62 -6.86 26.61
N GLU A 260 -27.40 -7.07 27.68
CA GLU A 260 -28.88 -6.99 27.66
C GLU A 260 -29.39 -5.57 27.41
N ARG A 261 -28.55 -4.54 27.64
CA ARG A 261 -28.92 -3.14 27.41
C ARG A 261 -29.40 -2.98 25.95
N PRO A 262 -30.60 -2.42 25.71
CA PRO A 262 -31.20 -2.37 24.37
C PRO A 262 -30.31 -1.76 23.28
N ASP A 263 -29.51 -0.73 23.62
CA ASP A 263 -28.56 -0.08 22.70
C ASP A 263 -27.51 -1.03 22.12
N ILE A 264 -27.20 -2.12 22.84
CA ILE A 264 -26.24 -3.16 22.46
C ILE A 264 -27.00 -4.38 21.95
N TYR A 265 -27.96 -4.89 22.73
CA TYR A 265 -28.64 -6.17 22.46
C TYR A 265 -29.21 -6.27 21.05
N GLY A 266 -29.87 -5.21 20.56
CA GLY A 266 -30.45 -5.19 19.21
C GLY A 266 -29.44 -5.20 18.07
N LYS A 267 -28.14 -5.11 18.36
CA LYS A 267 -27.05 -5.07 17.38
C LYS A 267 -26.17 -6.33 17.41
N VAL A 268 -26.25 -7.13 18.47
CA VAL A 268 -25.44 -8.34 18.65
C VAL A 268 -25.74 -9.34 17.53
N GLY A 269 -24.72 -9.74 16.78
CA GLY A 269 -24.80 -10.69 15.67
C GLY A 269 -25.50 -10.17 14.41
N ASN A 270 -25.86 -8.87 14.36
CA ASN A 270 -26.44 -8.24 13.19
C ASN A 270 -25.35 -7.60 12.31
N ALA A 271 -25.48 -7.76 11.00
CA ALA A 271 -24.53 -7.29 9.99
C ALA A 271 -23.07 -7.80 10.17
N GLY A 272 -22.88 -8.84 10.98
CA GLY A 272 -21.60 -9.44 11.26
C GLY A 272 -21.69 -10.53 12.33
N VAL A 273 -20.57 -11.22 12.57
CA VAL A 273 -20.44 -12.22 13.63
C VAL A 273 -20.11 -11.54 14.95
N SER A 274 -20.78 -11.96 16.02
CA SER A 274 -20.47 -11.52 17.38
C SER A 274 -19.37 -12.38 17.99
N ILE A 275 -18.25 -11.74 18.34
CA ILE A 275 -17.07 -12.37 18.96
C ILE A 275 -16.65 -11.50 20.13
N ALA A 276 -16.75 -12.03 21.35
CA ALA A 276 -16.36 -11.31 22.56
C ALA A 276 -15.18 -11.97 23.27
N THR A 277 -15.01 -13.28 23.08
CA THR A 277 -13.99 -14.06 23.76
C THR A 277 -13.09 -14.82 22.79
N ILE A 278 -11.97 -15.33 23.30
CA ILE A 278 -11.09 -16.22 22.54
C ILE A 278 -11.79 -17.53 22.15
N ASP A 279 -12.74 -18.02 22.94
CA ASP A 279 -13.44 -19.26 22.66
C ASP A 279 -14.43 -19.10 21.49
N ASP A 280 -15.05 -17.92 21.36
CA ASP A 280 -15.82 -17.57 20.17
C ASP A 280 -14.93 -17.56 18.92
N MET A 281 -13.72 -17.00 19.02
CA MET A 281 -12.75 -16.98 17.91
C MET A 281 -12.31 -18.39 17.51
N LYS A 282 -12.08 -19.29 18.49
CA LYS A 282 -11.80 -20.70 18.22
C LYS A 282 -12.97 -21.37 17.51
N ALA A 283 -14.21 -21.13 17.97
CA ALA A 283 -15.42 -21.68 17.36
C ALA A 283 -15.61 -21.19 15.92
N LEU A 284 -15.29 -19.91 15.65
CA LEU A 284 -15.42 -19.28 14.34
C LEU A 284 -14.55 -19.97 13.27
N TYR A 285 -13.31 -20.32 13.61
CA TYR A 285 -12.37 -20.96 12.68
C TYR A 285 -12.22 -22.47 12.88
N ALA A 286 -13.05 -23.09 13.72
CA ALA A 286 -13.01 -24.52 13.97
C ALA A 286 -13.13 -25.33 12.67
N GLY A 287 -12.14 -26.19 12.41
CA GLY A 287 -12.04 -27.03 11.21
C GLY A 287 -11.29 -26.40 10.03
N PHE A 288 -10.71 -25.20 10.20
CA PHE A 288 -9.77 -24.62 9.25
C PHE A 288 -8.36 -24.64 9.85
N ASP A 289 -7.38 -25.12 9.08
CA ASP A 289 -5.97 -24.99 9.44
C ASP A 289 -5.52 -23.55 9.14
N LEU A 290 -4.98 -22.86 10.14
CA LEU A 290 -4.56 -21.46 10.05
C LEU A 290 -3.04 -21.30 9.87
N THR A 291 -2.29 -22.41 9.81
CA THR A 291 -0.82 -22.44 9.71
C THR A 291 -0.28 -22.57 8.30
#